data_AF-A0A6I0EKP1-F1
#
_entry.id   AF-A0A6I0EKP1-F1
#
_cell.length_a   1.000
_cell.length_b   1.000
_cell.length_c   1.000
_cell.angle_alpha   90.00
_cell.angle_beta   90.00
_cell.angle_gamma   90.00
#
_symmetry.space_group_name_H-M   'P 1'
#
loop_
_entity.id
_entity.type
_entity.pdbx_description
1 polymer ?
#
loop_
_entity_poly.entity_id
_entity_poly.type
_entity_poly.pdbx_seq_one_letter_code
_entity_poly.pdbx_strand_id
1 'polypeptide(L)'
;MLPRVQALAFIAVLVLGLASGAARSDPALDYLESLKGSSERYKAPSELDHRYTVALYVNAAGAGPWRQRMWVLQRDGIGAPWRLAMWDAAHWKKAKLAEGETPSYSWPVSTGRYYRGDPFSGPTPTGVFALDERKWRYGRGYTAPGMIHTMYIDFHYDSGRRSGVAFHGTLPGRYRRLGSIDSHGCIRMKQNNAAALFDRITGRDKVLPAELRWGEVPRFWQSEKGQRRLGYTRDGSMHPAEALVADLGLMQASARSISDAERPAVLTKTGFRAIAVIFEN
;
A
#
# COMPACT_ATOMS: atom_id res chain seq x y z
N MET A 1 45.26 65.86 -23.29
CA MET A 1 45.18 65.19 -21.97
C MET A 1 43.70 64.99 -21.65
N LEU A 2 43.21 63.75 -21.79
CA LEU A 2 41.81 63.36 -21.55
C LEU A 2 41.64 62.89 -20.10
N PRO A 3 40.53 63.20 -19.40
CA PRO A 3 40.30 62.69 -18.06
C PRO A 3 39.66 61.29 -18.11
N ARG A 4 40.15 60.39 -17.26
CA ARG A 4 39.54 59.07 -17.01
C ARG A 4 38.35 59.23 -16.05
N VAL A 5 37.17 58.83 -16.49
CA VAL A 5 35.98 58.66 -15.63
C VAL A 5 36.03 57.24 -15.04
N GLN A 6 36.10 57.13 -13.72
CA GLN A 6 35.96 55.88 -12.99
C GLN A 6 34.47 55.55 -12.81
N ALA A 7 34.03 54.42 -13.35
CA ALA A 7 32.70 53.88 -13.11
C ALA A 7 32.76 52.93 -11.90
N LEU A 8 32.08 53.31 -10.80
CA LEU A 8 31.82 52.46 -9.64
C LEU A 8 30.62 51.55 -9.96
N ALA A 9 30.88 50.24 -10.05
CA ALA A 9 29.83 49.23 -10.17
C ALA A 9 29.29 48.88 -8.77
N PHE A 10 28.05 49.28 -8.49
CA PHE A 10 27.28 48.79 -7.34
C PHE A 10 26.76 47.38 -7.66
N ILE A 11 27.29 46.37 -6.97
CA ILE A 11 26.71 45.03 -6.96
C ILE A 11 25.61 45.02 -5.90
N ALA A 12 24.36 45.08 -6.35
CA ALA A 12 23.20 44.79 -5.50
C ALA A 12 23.07 43.27 -5.36
N VAL A 13 23.41 42.75 -4.17
CA VAL A 13 23.17 41.34 -3.83
C VAL A 13 21.68 41.18 -3.54
N LEU A 14 20.94 40.66 -4.51
CA LEU A 14 19.54 40.28 -4.36
C LEU A 14 19.47 39.01 -3.52
N VAL A 15 19.19 39.14 -2.22
CA VAL A 15 18.89 38.00 -1.35
C VAL A 15 17.48 37.53 -1.68
N LEU A 16 17.36 36.55 -2.58
CA LEU A 16 16.13 35.76 -2.74
C LEU A 16 15.93 34.94 -1.46
N GLY A 17 15.06 35.44 -0.59
CA GLY A 17 14.52 34.65 0.51
C GLY A 17 13.76 33.46 -0.04
N LEU A 18 14.39 32.28 -0.02
CA LEU A 18 13.68 31.02 -0.14
C LEU A 18 12.77 30.92 1.08
N ALA A 19 11.50 31.25 0.90
CA ALA A 19 10.46 30.86 1.85
C ALA A 19 10.52 29.34 1.94
N SER A 20 11.11 28.84 3.02
CA SER A 20 11.00 27.45 3.44
C SER A 20 9.51 27.18 3.64
N GLY A 21 8.85 26.69 2.59
CA GLY A 21 7.50 26.19 2.69
C GLY A 21 7.51 25.10 3.75
N ALA A 22 6.95 25.41 4.93
CA ALA A 22 6.69 24.41 5.93
C ALA A 22 5.98 23.26 5.22
N ALA A 23 6.57 22.06 5.25
CA ALA A 23 5.98 20.89 4.64
C ALA A 23 4.56 20.74 5.21
N ARG A 24 3.56 21.08 4.39
CA ARG A 24 2.15 20.91 4.77
C ARG A 24 1.98 19.43 5.10
N SER A 25 1.42 19.14 6.26
CA SER A 25 1.18 17.77 6.67
C SER A 25 0.20 17.12 5.68
N ASP A 26 0.48 15.87 5.30
CA ASP A 26 -0.41 15.10 4.44
C ASP A 26 -1.49 14.50 5.33
N PRO A 27 -2.75 15.00 5.29
CA PRO A 27 -3.79 14.57 6.23
C PRO A 27 -4.09 13.07 6.14
N ALA A 28 -3.80 12.44 5.00
CA ALA A 28 -3.88 10.99 4.89
C ALA A 28 -2.83 10.28 5.74
N LEU A 29 -1.58 10.75 5.68
CA LEU A 29 -0.49 10.18 6.46
C LEU A 29 -0.66 10.47 7.95
N ASP A 30 -1.06 11.68 8.32
CA ASP A 30 -1.30 12.04 9.72
C ASP A 30 -2.31 11.08 10.36
N TYR A 31 -3.43 10.81 9.68
CA TYR A 31 -4.41 9.84 10.16
C TYR A 31 -3.82 8.44 10.29
N LEU A 32 -3.16 7.92 9.25
CA LEU A 32 -2.60 6.56 9.29
C LEU A 32 -1.50 6.42 10.35
N GLU A 33 -0.57 7.36 10.44
CA GLU A 33 0.47 7.34 11.47
C GLU A 33 -0.11 7.44 12.88
N SER A 34 -1.21 8.17 13.09
CA SER A 34 -1.87 8.25 14.39
C SER A 34 -2.43 6.91 14.90
N LEU A 35 -2.63 5.94 14.00
CA LEU A 35 -3.11 4.60 14.34
C LEU A 35 -1.99 3.63 14.73
N LYS A 36 -0.73 4.08 14.74
CA LYS A 36 0.40 3.23 15.13
C LYS A 36 0.17 2.61 16.51
N GLY A 37 0.34 1.29 16.61
CA GLY A 37 0.10 0.53 17.84
C GLY A 37 -1.38 0.30 18.20
N SER A 38 -2.34 0.72 17.35
CA SER A 38 -3.78 0.47 17.59
C SER A 38 -4.17 -1.01 17.53
N SER A 39 -3.41 -1.82 16.80
CA SER A 39 -3.61 -3.26 16.68
C SER A 39 -2.33 -3.93 16.20
N GLU A 40 -2.08 -5.17 16.63
CA GLU A 40 -1.00 -6.00 16.07
C GLU A 40 -1.17 -6.24 14.57
N ARG A 41 -2.40 -6.21 14.05
CA ARG A 41 -2.74 -6.41 12.63
C ARG A 41 -2.61 -5.15 11.78
N TYR A 42 -2.23 -4.03 12.41
CA TYR A 42 -2.02 -2.76 11.75
C TYR A 42 -0.53 -2.42 11.74
N LYS A 43 -0.07 -1.87 10.62
CA LYS A 43 1.25 -1.25 10.51
C LYS A 43 1.06 0.13 9.92
N ALA A 44 1.58 1.14 10.60
CA ALA A 44 1.60 2.51 10.10
C ALA A 44 2.54 2.62 8.88
N PRO A 45 2.39 3.65 8.02
CA PRO A 45 3.26 3.82 6.85
C PRO A 45 4.76 3.82 7.20
N SER A 46 5.13 4.41 8.35
CA SER A 46 6.50 4.44 8.89
C SER A 46 7.04 3.06 9.30
N GLU A 47 6.18 2.07 9.53
CA GLU A 47 6.55 0.71 9.95
C GLU A 47 6.68 -0.27 8.77
N LEU A 48 6.26 0.14 7.57
CA LEU A 48 6.36 -0.71 6.39
C LEU A 48 7.81 -0.86 5.91
N ASP A 49 8.16 -2.07 5.47
CA ASP A 49 9.48 -2.34 4.88
C ASP A 49 9.75 -1.39 3.70
N HIS A 50 10.93 -0.78 3.74
CA HIS A 50 11.35 0.24 2.80
C HIS A 50 11.37 -0.18 1.31
N ARG A 51 11.36 -1.50 1.05
CA ARG A 51 11.31 -2.09 -0.30
C ARG A 51 9.95 -1.99 -0.96
N TYR A 52 8.88 -1.76 -0.20
CA TYR A 52 7.57 -1.46 -0.77
C TYR A 52 7.52 0.00 -1.23
N THR A 53 6.98 0.21 -2.43
CA THR A 53 6.85 1.52 -3.06
C THR A 53 5.40 1.92 -3.28
N VAL A 54 4.46 0.97 -3.17
CA VAL A 54 3.03 1.20 -3.19
C VAL A 54 2.41 0.55 -1.95
N ALA A 55 1.59 1.28 -1.19
CA ALA A 55 0.85 0.74 -0.06
C ALA A 55 -0.65 1.05 -0.17
N LEU A 56 -1.46 0.02 0.07
CA LEU A 56 -2.92 0.07 -0.01
C LEU A 56 -3.48 -0.05 1.40
N TYR A 57 -3.94 1.05 1.98
CA TYR A 57 -4.62 1.03 3.27
C TYR A 57 -6.12 0.95 3.06
N VAL A 58 -6.80 0.09 3.83
CA VAL A 58 -8.26 -0.04 3.81
C VAL A 58 -8.78 -0.09 5.23
N ASN A 59 -9.61 0.87 5.60
CA ASN A 59 -10.41 0.78 6.83
C ASN A 59 -11.72 0.04 6.51
N ALA A 60 -11.81 -1.21 6.96
CA ALA A 60 -12.95 -2.11 6.78
C ALA A 60 -14.03 -1.96 7.87
N ALA A 61 -13.88 -1.02 8.82
CA ALA A 61 -14.86 -0.81 9.87
C ALA A 61 -16.26 -0.54 9.32
N GLY A 62 -17.30 -1.03 10.01
CA GLY A 62 -18.70 -0.79 9.66
C GLY A 62 -19.25 0.55 10.16
N ALA A 63 -18.57 1.18 11.12
CA ALA A 63 -18.96 2.40 11.81
C ALA A 63 -17.77 3.35 11.96
N GLY A 64 -18.02 4.60 12.36
CA GLY A 64 -17.00 5.64 12.51
C GLY A 64 -16.86 6.57 11.28
N PRO A 65 -16.09 7.67 11.43
CA PRO A 65 -15.93 8.70 10.40
C PRO A 65 -15.04 8.26 9.23
N TRP A 66 -14.06 7.38 9.50
CA TRP A 66 -13.08 6.89 8.52
C TRP A 66 -13.41 5.52 7.93
N ARG A 67 -14.60 5.02 8.24
CA ARG A 67 -15.08 3.72 7.79
C ARG A 67 -15.10 3.62 6.27
N GLN A 68 -14.79 2.44 5.75
CA GLN A 68 -14.95 2.12 4.33
C GLN A 68 -14.21 3.12 3.43
N ARG A 69 -12.96 3.42 3.80
CA ARG A 69 -12.05 4.31 3.10
C ARG A 69 -10.81 3.55 2.67
N MET A 70 -10.25 4.00 1.56
CA MET A 70 -9.00 3.49 1.02
C MET A 70 -8.02 4.62 0.80
N TRP A 71 -6.75 4.33 1.09
CA TRP A 71 -5.61 5.18 0.76
C TRP A 71 -4.65 4.41 -0.11
N VAL A 72 -4.22 5.03 -1.20
CA VAL A 72 -3.19 4.52 -2.09
C VAL A 72 -1.97 5.41 -1.94
N LEU A 73 -0.98 4.92 -1.20
CA LEU A 73 0.26 5.62 -0.94
C LEU A 73 1.33 5.18 -1.94
N GLN A 74 2.25 6.09 -2.24
CA GLN A 74 3.42 5.83 -3.07
C GLN A 74 4.68 6.41 -2.44
N ARG A 75 5.82 5.77 -2.73
CA ARG A 75 7.16 6.34 -2.61
C ARG A 75 7.74 6.55 -4.00
N ASP A 76 8.42 7.67 -4.22
CA ASP A 76 9.09 7.95 -5.50
C ASP A 76 10.49 7.29 -5.58
N GLY A 77 10.88 6.53 -4.54
CA GLY A 77 12.08 5.73 -4.47
C GLY A 77 12.02 4.73 -3.31
N ILE A 78 12.88 3.71 -3.33
CA ILE A 78 13.05 2.80 -2.18
C ILE A 78 13.50 3.63 -0.96
N GLY A 79 12.83 3.46 0.17
CA GLY A 79 13.12 4.25 1.38
C GLY A 79 12.63 5.72 1.36
N ALA A 80 12.13 6.24 0.24
CA ALA A 80 11.62 7.61 0.20
C ALA A 80 10.35 7.78 1.06
N PRO A 81 9.98 9.02 1.44
CA PRO A 81 8.74 9.27 2.18
C PRO A 81 7.51 8.79 1.41
N TRP A 82 6.49 8.35 2.15
CA TRP A 82 5.17 8.08 1.59
C TRP A 82 4.47 9.40 1.23
N ARG A 83 3.58 9.35 0.24
CA ARG A 83 2.58 10.38 -0.08
C ARG A 83 1.29 9.75 -0.58
N LEU A 84 0.16 10.42 -0.39
CA LEU A 84 -1.06 10.02 -1.08
C LEU A 84 -0.87 10.19 -2.60
N ALA A 85 -1.06 9.10 -3.35
CA ALA A 85 -0.62 9.02 -4.74
C ALA A 85 -1.75 9.00 -5.75
N MET A 86 -2.97 8.71 -5.30
CA MET A 86 -4.16 8.58 -6.15
C MET A 86 -5.41 8.98 -5.37
N TRP A 87 -6.36 9.62 -6.04
CA TRP A 87 -7.69 9.91 -5.49
C TRP A 87 -8.72 10.09 -6.60
N ASP A 88 -10.00 9.93 -6.26
CA ASP A 88 -11.11 10.17 -7.18
C ASP A 88 -11.47 11.67 -7.16
N ALA A 89 -11.00 12.42 -8.15
CA ALA A 89 -11.29 13.86 -8.25
C ALA A 89 -12.80 14.17 -8.30
N ALA A 90 -13.61 13.30 -8.90
CA ALA A 90 -15.06 13.49 -8.96
C ALA A 90 -15.71 13.31 -7.59
N HIS A 91 -15.18 12.41 -6.75
CA HIS A 91 -15.58 12.26 -5.36
C HIS A 91 -15.26 13.52 -4.55
N TRP A 92 -14.05 14.05 -4.71
CA TRP A 92 -13.57 15.21 -3.94
C TRP A 92 -14.06 16.57 -4.44
N LYS A 93 -14.67 16.65 -5.63
CA LYS A 93 -15.21 17.91 -6.19
C LYS A 93 -16.15 18.65 -5.24
N LYS A 94 -16.94 17.92 -4.43
CA LYS A 94 -17.87 18.53 -3.46
C LYS A 94 -17.20 19.06 -2.20
N ALA A 95 -16.01 18.57 -1.86
CA ALA A 95 -15.29 18.98 -0.67
C ALA A 95 -14.65 20.37 -0.80
N LYS A 96 -14.57 20.93 -2.01
CA LYS A 96 -13.99 22.27 -2.29
C LYS A 96 -12.61 22.45 -1.64
N LEU A 97 -11.76 21.43 -1.77
CA LEU A 97 -10.37 21.47 -1.31
C LEU A 97 -9.67 22.70 -1.89
N ALA A 98 -8.83 23.35 -1.08
CA ALA A 98 -8.04 24.48 -1.54
C ALA A 98 -7.05 24.04 -2.63
N GLU A 99 -6.56 24.98 -3.43
CA GLU A 99 -5.53 24.68 -4.43
C GLU A 99 -4.27 24.14 -3.75
N GLY A 100 -3.77 23.00 -4.26
CA GLY A 100 -2.63 22.28 -3.67
C GLY A 100 -2.93 21.47 -2.41
N GLU A 101 -4.17 21.46 -1.92
CA GLU A 101 -4.57 20.62 -0.79
C GLU A 101 -4.74 19.17 -1.24
N THR A 102 -4.06 18.26 -0.54
CA THR A 102 -4.17 16.82 -0.79
C THR A 102 -5.38 16.26 -0.05
N PRO A 103 -6.21 15.42 -0.70
CA PRO A 103 -7.35 14.81 -0.01
C PRO A 103 -6.94 13.95 1.18
N SER A 104 -7.82 13.78 2.17
CA SER A 104 -7.51 12.94 3.33
C SER A 104 -7.59 11.44 3.06
N TYR A 105 -8.10 11.00 1.90
CA TYR A 105 -8.09 9.60 1.43
C TYR A 105 -8.31 9.51 -0.09
N SER A 106 -8.05 8.34 -0.68
CA SER A 106 -8.17 8.13 -2.12
C SER A 106 -9.64 8.08 -2.58
N TRP A 107 -10.42 7.14 -2.06
CA TRP A 107 -11.85 6.98 -2.36
C TRP A 107 -12.60 6.11 -1.34
N PRO A 108 -13.94 6.16 -1.30
CA PRO A 108 -14.74 5.20 -0.55
C PRO A 108 -14.67 3.79 -1.18
N VAL A 109 -14.72 2.77 -0.34
CA VAL A 109 -14.77 1.36 -0.76
C VAL A 109 -15.98 0.64 -0.17
N SER A 110 -16.25 -0.58 -0.58
CA SER A 110 -17.21 -1.46 0.09
C SER A 110 -16.56 -2.80 0.40
N THR A 111 -16.50 -3.13 1.69
CA THR A 111 -15.86 -4.35 2.21
C THR A 111 -16.91 -5.39 2.63
N GLY A 112 -16.41 -6.54 3.07
CA GLY A 112 -17.19 -7.74 3.33
C GLY A 112 -18.11 -7.65 4.54
N ARG A 113 -19.23 -8.37 4.46
CA ARG A 113 -20.05 -8.74 5.62
C ARG A 113 -20.65 -10.13 5.44
N TYR A 114 -21.21 -10.65 6.52
CA TYR A 114 -22.08 -11.82 6.43
C TYR A 114 -23.43 -11.44 5.81
N TYR A 115 -23.85 -12.24 4.83
CA TYR A 115 -25.21 -12.29 4.31
C TYR A 115 -25.87 -13.56 4.84
N ARG A 116 -27.06 -13.39 5.41
CA ARG A 116 -27.83 -14.50 5.96
C ARG A 116 -28.09 -15.55 4.87
N GLY A 117 -27.69 -16.80 5.13
CA GLY A 117 -27.88 -17.92 4.22
C GLY A 117 -26.84 -18.04 3.10
N ASP A 118 -25.83 -17.16 3.06
CA ASP A 118 -24.74 -17.25 2.07
C ASP A 118 -23.43 -17.68 2.75
N PRO A 119 -23.00 -18.95 2.60
CA PRO A 119 -21.79 -19.47 3.22
C PRO A 119 -20.50 -18.93 2.60
N PHE A 120 -20.58 -18.23 1.46
CA PHE A 120 -19.43 -17.62 0.79
C PHE A 120 -19.24 -16.15 1.17
N SER A 121 -20.15 -15.60 1.98
CA SER A 121 -20.05 -14.25 2.53
C SER A 121 -19.27 -14.21 3.84
N GLY A 122 -18.59 -13.08 4.07
CA GLY A 122 -17.89 -12.85 5.32
C GLY A 122 -17.22 -11.47 5.35
N PRO A 123 -16.77 -11.04 6.54
CA PRO A 123 -15.99 -9.82 6.70
C PRO A 123 -14.70 -9.89 5.87
N THR A 124 -14.26 -8.74 5.37
CA THR A 124 -12.94 -8.65 4.75
C THR A 124 -11.88 -8.91 5.82
N PRO A 125 -10.90 -9.79 5.58
CA PRO A 125 -9.89 -10.11 6.59
C PRO A 125 -9.02 -8.89 6.89
N THR A 126 -8.75 -8.65 8.17
CA THR A 126 -7.78 -7.65 8.63
C THR A 126 -6.37 -8.22 8.70
N GLY A 127 -5.38 -7.37 8.48
CA GLY A 127 -3.96 -7.69 8.50
C GLY A 127 -3.15 -6.99 7.43
N VAL A 128 -1.87 -7.34 7.38
CA VAL A 128 -0.91 -6.92 6.37
C VAL A 128 -0.70 -8.04 5.37
N PHE A 129 -0.86 -7.74 4.08
CA PHE A 129 -0.84 -8.74 3.01
C PHE A 129 0.01 -8.25 1.84
N ALA A 130 0.86 -9.12 1.29
CA ALA A 130 1.38 -8.89 -0.06
C ALA A 130 0.24 -9.00 -1.08
N LEU A 131 0.40 -8.37 -2.24
CA LEU A 131 -0.42 -8.75 -3.39
C LEU A 131 0.10 -10.08 -3.97
N ASP A 132 -0.82 -10.87 -4.51
CA ASP A 132 -0.49 -12.02 -5.35
C ASP A 132 0.23 -11.50 -6.62
N GLU A 133 1.07 -12.24 -7.31
CA GLU A 133 1.76 -11.73 -8.52
C GLU A 133 1.48 -12.58 -9.76
N ARG A 134 0.75 -13.68 -9.57
CA ARG A 134 0.52 -14.68 -10.61
C ARG A 134 -0.42 -14.12 -11.65
N LYS A 135 0.05 -13.97 -12.90
CA LYS A 135 -0.71 -13.37 -14.03
C LYS A 135 -2.16 -13.85 -14.16
N TRP A 136 -2.44 -15.12 -13.90
CA TRP A 136 -3.80 -15.70 -13.98
C TRP A 136 -4.76 -15.23 -12.88
N ARG A 137 -4.25 -14.58 -11.83
CA ARG A 137 -5.03 -13.95 -10.74
C ARG A 137 -5.30 -12.47 -11.03
N TYR A 138 -4.80 -11.90 -12.12
CA TYR A 138 -4.89 -10.45 -12.38
C TYR A 138 -5.57 -10.14 -13.72
N GLY A 139 -6.33 -9.05 -13.77
CA GLY A 139 -6.84 -8.47 -15.01
C GLY A 139 -8.20 -9.00 -15.48
N ARG A 140 -8.44 -10.32 -15.44
CA ARG A 140 -9.79 -10.89 -15.52
C ARG A 140 -10.18 -11.34 -14.12
N GLY A 141 -11.33 -10.87 -13.62
CA GLY A 141 -11.87 -11.43 -12.38
C GLY A 141 -11.99 -12.94 -12.49
N TYR A 142 -12.02 -13.64 -11.35
CA TYR A 142 -12.51 -15.02 -11.32
C TYR A 142 -13.86 -15.12 -12.06
N THR A 143 -14.35 -16.32 -12.32
CA THR A 143 -15.63 -16.62 -12.99
C THR A 143 -16.90 -15.94 -12.41
N ALA A 144 -16.76 -15.03 -11.43
CA ALA A 144 -17.80 -14.19 -10.85
C ALA A 144 -18.04 -12.90 -11.68
N PRO A 145 -19.24 -12.72 -12.27
CA PRO A 145 -19.62 -11.50 -12.96
C PRO A 145 -19.44 -10.24 -12.09
N GLY A 146 -18.89 -9.18 -12.67
CA GLY A 146 -18.77 -7.87 -12.01
C GLY A 146 -17.47 -7.62 -11.21
N MET A 147 -16.48 -8.51 -11.30
CA MET A 147 -15.13 -8.31 -10.74
C MET A 147 -14.16 -7.73 -11.78
N ILE A 148 -14.15 -6.40 -11.92
CA ILE A 148 -13.42 -5.71 -12.99
C ILE A 148 -12.06 -5.22 -12.48
N HIS A 149 -10.97 -5.41 -13.24
CA HIS A 149 -9.58 -5.09 -12.84
C HIS A 149 -9.22 -5.69 -11.48
N THR A 150 -9.37 -7.00 -11.35
CA THR A 150 -9.21 -7.69 -10.06
C THR A 150 -7.76 -7.82 -9.65
N MET A 151 -7.47 -7.58 -8.38
CA MET A 151 -6.18 -7.72 -7.73
C MET A 151 -6.29 -8.48 -6.40
N TYR A 152 -5.76 -9.69 -6.31
CA TYR A 152 -5.94 -10.51 -5.10
C TYR A 152 -4.89 -10.21 -4.04
N ILE A 153 -5.31 -10.25 -2.78
CA ILE A 153 -4.34 -10.37 -1.69
C ILE A 153 -3.76 -11.79 -1.69
N ASP A 154 -2.47 -11.87 -1.37
CA ASP A 154 -1.78 -13.12 -1.16
C ASP A 154 -2.12 -13.64 0.23
N PHE A 155 -3.25 -14.31 0.36
CA PHE A 155 -3.76 -14.81 1.64
C PHE A 155 -4.27 -16.25 1.49
N HIS A 156 -3.87 -17.12 2.41
CA HIS A 156 -4.40 -18.48 2.55
C HIS A 156 -4.97 -18.65 3.95
N TYR A 157 -6.11 -19.31 4.05
CA TYR A 157 -6.70 -19.74 5.32
C TYR A 157 -5.82 -20.83 5.95
N ASP A 158 -6.04 -21.10 7.23
CA ASP A 158 -5.24 -22.07 8.01
C ASP A 158 -5.32 -23.49 7.44
N SER A 159 -6.38 -23.80 6.69
CA SER A 159 -6.52 -25.04 5.90
C SER A 159 -5.59 -25.13 4.67
N GLY A 160 -4.75 -24.12 4.43
CA GLY A 160 -3.97 -23.94 3.20
C GLY A 160 -4.81 -23.56 1.99
N ARG A 161 -6.14 -23.40 2.15
CA ARG A 161 -7.02 -22.93 1.07
C ARG A 161 -6.71 -21.48 0.76
N ARG A 162 -6.53 -21.17 -0.52
CA ARG A 162 -6.33 -19.79 -0.96
C ARG A 162 -7.60 -18.96 -0.78
N SER A 163 -7.44 -17.71 -0.35
CA SER A 163 -8.53 -16.75 -0.31
C SER A 163 -8.93 -16.27 -1.71
N GLY A 164 -10.22 -15.95 -1.85
CA GLY A 164 -10.79 -15.24 -2.99
C GLY A 164 -10.86 -13.73 -2.79
N VAL A 165 -10.24 -13.18 -1.74
CA VAL A 165 -10.34 -11.76 -1.41
C VAL A 165 -9.49 -10.95 -2.38
N ALA A 166 -10.10 -9.92 -2.96
CA ALA A 166 -9.46 -9.05 -3.93
C ALA A 166 -9.96 -7.61 -3.84
N PHE A 167 -9.12 -6.70 -4.32
CA PHE A 167 -9.51 -5.37 -4.76
C PHE A 167 -10.10 -5.49 -6.17
N HIS A 168 -11.26 -4.90 -6.42
CA HIS A 168 -11.83 -4.85 -7.78
C HIS A 168 -12.84 -3.73 -7.95
N GLY A 169 -13.04 -3.33 -9.20
CA GLY A 169 -14.14 -2.49 -9.64
C GLY A 169 -15.46 -3.25 -9.54
N THR A 170 -16.51 -2.59 -9.05
CA THR A 170 -17.88 -3.10 -9.05
C THR A 170 -18.70 -2.54 -10.21
N LEU A 171 -19.87 -3.11 -10.49
CA LEU A 171 -20.80 -2.55 -11.49
C LEU A 171 -21.33 -1.17 -11.07
N PRO A 172 -21.65 -0.26 -12.02
CA PRO A 172 -22.11 1.10 -11.71
C PRO A 172 -23.35 1.14 -10.79
N GLY A 173 -24.29 0.19 -10.95
CA GLY A 173 -25.48 0.07 -10.08
C GLY A 173 -25.16 -0.21 -8.60
N ARG A 174 -23.93 -0.56 -8.26
CA ARG A 174 -23.45 -0.77 -6.88
C ARG A 174 -22.64 0.42 -6.34
N TYR A 175 -22.40 1.48 -7.10
CA TYR A 175 -21.60 2.62 -6.63
C TYR A 175 -22.18 3.30 -5.39
N ARG A 176 -23.52 3.32 -5.25
CA ARG A 176 -24.20 3.83 -4.04
C ARG A 176 -23.92 3.03 -2.76
N ARG A 177 -23.28 1.86 -2.87
CA ARG A 177 -22.90 1.00 -1.74
C ARG A 177 -21.44 1.23 -1.31
N LEU A 178 -20.66 1.99 -2.07
CA LEU A 178 -19.34 2.41 -1.63
C LEU A 178 -19.49 3.35 -0.42
N GLY A 179 -18.69 3.11 0.62
CA GLY A 179 -18.84 3.73 1.94
C GLY A 179 -19.61 2.86 2.96
N SER A 180 -19.99 1.64 2.57
CA SER A 180 -20.70 0.66 3.44
C SER A 180 -20.13 -0.75 3.30
N ILE A 181 -20.31 -1.58 4.33
CA ILE A 181 -20.04 -3.03 4.30
C ILE A 181 -21.08 -3.77 3.43
N ASP A 182 -20.86 -3.88 2.12
CA ASP A 182 -21.78 -4.52 1.17
C ASP A 182 -21.03 -5.32 0.11
N SER A 183 -20.16 -6.23 0.57
CA SER A 183 -19.45 -7.20 -0.26
C SER A 183 -19.44 -8.60 0.39
N HIS A 184 -19.02 -9.63 -0.35
CA HIS A 184 -18.85 -11.00 0.17
C HIS A 184 -17.42 -11.26 0.68
N GLY A 185 -16.67 -10.21 1.00
CA GLY A 185 -15.29 -10.30 1.51
C GLY A 185 -14.28 -9.49 0.70
N CYS A 186 -14.58 -9.16 -0.55
CA CYS A 186 -13.73 -8.33 -1.42
C CYS A 186 -13.77 -6.83 -1.06
N ILE A 187 -12.80 -6.08 -1.54
CA ILE A 187 -12.73 -4.62 -1.45
C ILE A 187 -13.21 -4.05 -2.79
N ARG A 188 -14.45 -3.57 -2.82
CA ARG A 188 -15.07 -2.99 -4.01
C ARG A 188 -14.78 -1.50 -4.12
N MET A 189 -14.51 -1.04 -5.33
CA MET A 189 -14.37 0.38 -5.68
C MET A 189 -15.04 0.66 -7.04
N LYS A 190 -15.00 1.92 -7.51
CA LYS A 190 -15.45 2.23 -8.88
C LYS A 190 -14.52 1.59 -9.91
N GLN A 191 -15.05 1.31 -11.11
CA GLN A 191 -14.28 0.65 -12.18
C GLN A 191 -13.05 1.45 -12.60
N ASN A 192 -13.19 2.76 -12.77
CA ASN A 192 -12.08 3.66 -13.12
C ASN A 192 -11.00 3.69 -12.03
N ASN A 193 -11.39 3.70 -10.75
CA ASN A 193 -10.44 3.63 -9.64
C ASN A 193 -9.69 2.30 -9.64
N ALA A 194 -10.38 1.19 -9.89
CA ALA A 194 -9.77 -0.13 -9.99
C ALA A 194 -8.83 -0.25 -11.20
N ALA A 195 -9.19 0.33 -12.35
CA ALA A 195 -8.34 0.40 -13.53
C ALA A 195 -7.05 1.17 -13.23
N ALA A 196 -7.18 2.38 -12.67
CA ALA A 196 -6.04 3.22 -12.34
C ALA A 196 -5.12 2.55 -11.30
N LEU A 197 -5.69 1.91 -10.28
CA LEU A 197 -4.94 1.16 -9.27
C LEU A 197 -4.20 -0.03 -9.89
N PHE A 198 -4.88 -0.76 -10.78
CA PHE A 198 -4.28 -1.87 -11.52
C PHE A 198 -3.10 -1.40 -12.37
N ASP A 199 -3.26 -0.28 -13.08
CA ASP A 199 -2.20 0.30 -13.89
C ASP A 199 -1.02 0.78 -13.03
N ARG A 200 -1.27 1.36 -11.85
CA ARG A 200 -0.22 1.74 -10.89
C ARG A 200 0.59 0.54 -10.42
N ILE A 201 -0.07 -0.51 -9.95
CA ILE A 201 0.60 -1.71 -9.40
C ILE A 201 1.36 -2.46 -10.49
N THR A 202 0.78 -2.57 -11.69
CA THR A 202 1.41 -3.27 -12.81
C THR A 202 2.40 -2.41 -13.58
N GLY A 203 2.38 -1.09 -13.37
CA GLY A 203 3.21 -0.10 -14.04
C GLY A 203 2.81 0.26 -15.46
N ARG A 204 1.57 0.01 -15.84
CA ARG A 204 1.05 0.42 -17.15
C ARG A 204 0.94 1.94 -17.26
N ASP A 205 0.78 2.64 -16.14
CA ASP A 205 0.75 4.10 -16.08
C ASP A 205 2.14 4.76 -16.21
N LYS A 206 3.22 3.97 -16.13
CA LYS A 206 4.63 4.41 -16.23
C LYS A 206 5.03 5.49 -15.21
N VAL A 207 4.26 5.68 -14.14
CA VAL A 207 4.56 6.67 -13.09
C VAL A 207 5.80 6.25 -12.30
N LEU A 208 5.95 4.94 -12.07
CA LEU A 208 7.13 4.36 -11.43
C LEU A 208 7.97 3.60 -12.46
N PRO A 209 9.31 3.75 -12.43
CA PRO A 209 10.21 2.95 -13.26
C PRO A 209 10.17 1.46 -12.82
N ALA A 210 10.65 0.56 -13.68
CA ALA A 210 10.41 -0.89 -13.51
C ALA A 210 10.96 -1.47 -12.20
N GLU A 211 12.14 -1.03 -11.82
CA GLU A 211 12.87 -1.38 -10.60
C GLU A 211 12.15 -0.95 -9.31
N LEU A 212 11.30 0.09 -9.41
CA LEU A 212 10.45 0.53 -8.30
C LEU A 212 9.08 -0.14 -8.30
N ARG A 213 8.73 -0.95 -9.31
CA ARG A 213 7.43 -1.66 -9.38
C ARG A 213 7.54 -3.13 -9.07
N TRP A 214 8.65 -3.73 -9.47
CA TRP A 214 8.92 -5.14 -9.32
C TRP A 214 10.29 -5.34 -8.70
N GLY A 215 10.38 -6.29 -7.78
CA GLY A 215 11.65 -6.61 -7.16
C GLY A 215 11.48 -7.44 -5.91
N GLU A 216 12.53 -7.46 -5.13
CA GLU A 216 12.60 -8.22 -3.89
C GLU A 216 11.80 -7.51 -2.78
N VAL A 217 10.88 -8.26 -2.14
CA VAL A 217 10.02 -7.81 -1.04
C VAL A 217 9.90 -8.89 0.05
N PRO A 218 9.61 -8.52 1.31
CA PRO A 218 9.35 -9.48 2.38
C PRO A 218 8.32 -10.56 2.03
N ARG A 219 8.50 -11.73 2.64
CA ARG A 219 7.55 -12.85 2.62
C ARG A 219 6.81 -12.97 3.96
N PHE A 220 5.50 -13.27 3.90
CA PHE A 220 4.60 -13.34 5.07
C PHE A 220 3.99 -14.74 5.29
N TRP A 221 4.59 -15.80 4.73
CA TRP A 221 4.11 -17.18 4.83
C TRP A 221 5.26 -18.16 4.63
N GLN A 222 5.04 -19.40 5.05
CA GLN A 222 5.90 -20.53 4.72
C GLN A 222 5.50 -21.15 3.39
N SER A 223 6.47 -21.47 2.55
CA SER A 223 6.23 -22.32 1.37
C SER A 223 7.45 -23.15 1.01
N GLU A 224 7.29 -24.46 0.95
CA GLU A 224 8.24 -25.34 0.26
C GLU A 224 7.92 -25.41 -1.24
N LYS A 225 8.94 -25.70 -2.05
CA LYS A 225 8.78 -25.84 -3.51
C LYS A 225 7.76 -26.96 -3.80
N GLY A 226 6.65 -26.62 -4.45
CA GLY A 226 5.59 -27.56 -4.81
C GLY A 226 4.52 -27.78 -3.74
N GLN A 227 4.63 -27.14 -2.57
CA GLN A 227 3.66 -27.28 -1.47
C GLN A 227 2.69 -26.08 -1.36
N ARG A 228 1.62 -26.28 -0.59
CA ARG A 228 0.66 -25.21 -0.24
C ARG A 228 1.34 -24.19 0.69
N ARG A 229 0.96 -22.91 0.56
CA ARG A 229 1.41 -21.84 1.45
C ARG A 229 0.70 -21.98 2.81
N LEU A 230 1.45 -22.03 3.90
CA LEU A 230 0.96 -22.21 5.28
C LEU A 230 1.59 -21.18 6.23
N GLY A 231 1.05 -21.05 7.44
CA GLY A 231 1.61 -20.19 8.48
C GLY A 231 1.65 -18.72 8.11
N TYR A 232 0.55 -18.14 7.63
CA TYR A 232 0.53 -16.71 7.28
C TYR A 232 0.62 -15.82 8.53
N THR A 233 1.58 -14.89 8.54
CA THR A 233 1.63 -13.79 9.52
C THR A 233 0.76 -12.63 9.01
N ARG A 234 -0.24 -12.24 9.80
CA ARG A 234 -1.19 -11.16 9.44
C ARG A 234 -0.89 -9.83 10.13
N ASP A 235 0.04 -9.84 11.08
CA ASP A 235 0.55 -8.67 11.80
C ASP A 235 1.59 -7.90 10.97
N GLY A 236 1.94 -8.37 9.77
CA GLY A 236 3.01 -7.78 8.96
C GLY A 236 4.40 -8.07 9.51
N SER A 237 4.53 -8.90 10.54
CA SER A 237 5.82 -9.46 10.93
C SER A 237 6.28 -10.44 9.86
N MET A 238 7.59 -10.52 9.69
CA MET A 238 8.20 -11.51 8.81
C MET A 238 8.05 -12.90 9.44
N HIS A 239 7.91 -13.93 8.61
CA HIS A 239 7.65 -15.27 9.12
C HIS A 239 8.85 -15.86 9.90
N PRO A 240 8.67 -16.40 11.14
CA PRO A 240 9.75 -16.83 12.03
C PRO A 240 10.40 -18.19 11.73
N ALA A 241 9.77 -19.12 11.01
CA ALA A 241 10.40 -20.42 10.61
C ALA A 241 11.62 -20.23 9.69
N GLU A 242 11.93 -19.00 9.33
CA GLU A 242 13.14 -18.66 8.62
C GLU A 242 14.08 -17.71 9.43
N ALA A 243 13.65 -17.25 10.63
CA ALA A 243 14.52 -16.59 11.62
C ALA A 243 15.46 -17.59 12.34
N LEU A 244 15.03 -18.85 12.45
CA LEU A 244 15.82 -19.95 13.05
C LEU A 244 17.02 -20.40 12.20
N VAL A 245 17.03 -20.12 10.88
CA VAL A 245 18.21 -20.38 10.02
C VAL A 245 19.35 -19.42 10.35
N ALA A 246 19.05 -18.21 10.86
CA ALA A 246 20.06 -17.26 11.30
C ALA A 246 20.70 -17.66 12.64
N ASP A 247 19.96 -18.32 13.53
CA ASP A 247 20.45 -18.71 14.85
C ASP A 247 21.42 -19.91 14.82
N LEU A 248 21.30 -20.76 13.80
CA LEU A 248 22.28 -21.83 13.55
C LEU A 248 23.61 -21.31 12.98
N GLY A 249 23.64 -20.07 12.45
CA GLY A 249 24.88 -19.40 12.02
C GLY A 249 25.65 -18.73 13.17
N LEU A 250 25.00 -18.45 14.29
CA LEU A 250 25.57 -17.70 15.42
C LEU A 250 26.47 -18.53 16.35
N MET A 251 26.57 -19.85 16.14
CA MET A 251 27.63 -20.67 16.75
C MET A 251 28.94 -20.70 15.93
N GLN A 252 28.98 -20.05 14.76
CA GLN A 252 30.20 -19.92 13.95
C GLN A 252 30.36 -18.48 13.42
N ALA A 253 30.73 -17.52 14.28
CA ALA A 253 31.59 -16.38 13.89
C ALA A 253 31.79 -15.43 15.05
N SER A 254 32.76 -15.73 15.91
CA SER A 254 33.50 -14.66 16.57
C SER A 254 34.37 -13.94 15.51
N ALA A 255 34.25 -12.61 15.45
CA ALA A 255 35.10 -11.63 14.77
C ALA A 255 34.84 -11.34 13.27
N ARG A 256 34.19 -10.19 12.99
CA ARG A 256 34.75 -8.98 12.35
C ARG A 256 33.63 -8.01 11.99
N SER A 257 33.99 -6.77 11.63
CA SER A 257 33.07 -5.68 11.30
C SER A 257 31.99 -6.12 10.32
N ILE A 258 30.74 -5.96 10.76
CA ILE A 258 29.54 -6.30 10.02
C ILE A 258 29.47 -5.43 8.76
N SER A 259 29.87 -6.00 7.62
CA SER A 259 29.50 -5.49 6.30
C SER A 259 27.99 -5.71 6.07
N ASP A 260 27.38 -5.03 5.09
CA ASP A 260 25.96 -5.18 4.71
C ASP A 260 25.51 -6.65 4.46
N ALA A 261 26.45 -7.61 4.46
CA ALA A 261 26.23 -9.05 4.40
C ALA A 261 25.74 -9.72 5.70
N GLU A 262 25.70 -9.05 6.87
CA GLU A 262 25.14 -9.65 8.11
C GLU A 262 23.78 -9.09 8.54
N ARG A 263 23.02 -8.48 7.62
CA ARG A 263 21.59 -8.32 7.87
C ARG A 263 20.98 -9.73 7.91
N PRO A 264 20.21 -10.10 8.96
CA PRO A 264 19.52 -11.38 8.97
C PRO A 264 18.78 -11.50 7.65
N ALA A 265 19.04 -12.59 6.91
CA ALA A 265 18.52 -12.78 5.57
C ALA A 265 17.01 -12.59 5.62
N VAL A 266 16.52 -11.42 5.19
CA VAL A 266 15.08 -11.21 5.13
C VAL A 266 14.61 -12.08 3.99
N LEU A 267 13.88 -13.14 4.29
CA LEU A 267 13.43 -13.99 3.22
C LEU A 267 12.35 -13.31 2.41
N THR A 268 12.64 -13.31 1.14
CA THR A 268 11.99 -12.45 0.19
C THR A 268 11.36 -13.26 -0.91
N LYS A 269 10.45 -12.62 -1.60
CA LYS A 269 10.03 -13.04 -2.92
C LYS A 269 10.33 -11.93 -3.91
N THR A 270 10.59 -12.32 -5.14
CA THR A 270 10.47 -11.40 -6.27
C THR A 270 8.99 -11.23 -6.60
N GLY A 271 8.48 -10.01 -6.58
CA GLY A 271 7.07 -9.72 -6.85
C GLY A 271 6.80 -8.22 -6.98
N PHE A 272 5.52 -7.85 -6.93
CA PHE A 272 5.15 -6.45 -6.86
C PHE A 272 5.72 -5.80 -5.59
N ARG A 273 6.28 -4.60 -5.73
CA ARG A 273 6.64 -3.72 -4.61
C ARG A 273 5.38 -3.05 -4.01
N ALA A 274 4.31 -3.82 -3.86
CA ALA A 274 3.01 -3.38 -3.38
C ALA A 274 2.56 -4.22 -2.17
N ILE A 275 2.01 -3.54 -1.16
CA ILE A 275 1.49 -4.15 0.06
C ILE A 275 0.09 -3.61 0.38
N ALA A 276 -0.74 -4.44 1.01
CA ALA A 276 -2.05 -4.06 1.52
C ALA A 276 -2.09 -4.13 3.05
N VAL A 277 -2.62 -3.11 3.69
CA VAL A 277 -2.91 -3.06 5.13
C VAL A 277 -4.41 -2.87 5.29
N ILE A 278 -5.10 -3.88 5.79
CA ILE A 278 -6.55 -3.88 5.99
C ILE A 278 -6.82 -3.89 7.49
N PHE A 279 -7.55 -2.89 7.99
CA PHE A 279 -7.76 -2.71 9.43
C PHE A 279 -9.18 -2.26 9.74
N GLU A 280 -9.54 -2.22 11.02
CA GLU A 280 -10.79 -1.67 11.51
C GLU A 280 -10.46 -0.67 12.62
N ASN A 281 -10.90 0.58 12.44
CA ASN A 281 -10.75 1.66 13.42
C ASN A 281 -11.90 2.67 13.29
#